data_AF-A0A5N6QRD4-F1
#
_entry.id   AF-A0A5N6QRD4-F1
#
_cell.length_a   1.000
_cell.length_b   1.000
_cell.length_c   1.000
_cell.angle_alpha   90.00
_cell.angle_beta   90.00
_cell.angle_gamma   90.00
#
_symmetry.space_group_name_H-M   'P 1'
#
loop_
_entity.id
_entity.type
_entity.pdbx_description
1 polymer ?
#
loop_
_entity_poly.entity_id
_entity_poly.type
_entity_poly.pdbx_seq_one_letter_code
_entity_poly.pdbx_strand_id
1 'polypeptide(L)'
;MQKMIKEFGQDIFLAAQATNGIGNTEKAALLNLAKLSRDGFEKVMKDNRLDALVTPSADAAPVLAIGGFPAINVPAGYNSKGPGCL
;
A
#
# COMPACT_ATOMS: atom_id res chain seq x y z
N MET A 1 -26.45 4.42 17.10
CA MET A 1 -25.06 3.94 17.28
C MET A 1 -24.90 2.46 16.95
N GLN A 2 -25.56 1.53 17.69
CA GLN A 2 -25.40 0.08 17.44
C GLN A 2 -25.78 -0.39 16.01
N LYS A 3 -26.78 0.25 15.38
CA LYS A 3 -27.21 -0.08 14.01
C LYS A 3 -26.12 0.19 12.96
N MET A 4 -25.40 1.31 13.05
CA MET A 4 -24.29 1.66 12.15
C MET A 4 -23.08 0.73 12.31
N ILE A 5 -22.77 0.31 13.53
CA ILE A 5 -21.65 -0.63 13.77
C ILE A 5 -21.91 -1.97 13.07
N LYS A 6 -23.16 -2.46 13.14
CA LYS A 6 -23.55 -3.69 12.45
C LYS A 6 -23.55 -3.56 10.92
N GLU A 7 -23.89 -2.38 10.42
CA GLU A 7 -24.05 -2.12 8.98
C GLU A 7 -22.72 -1.82 8.28
N PHE A 8 -21.80 -1.12 8.96
CA PHE A 8 -20.52 -0.67 8.38
C PHE A 8 -19.27 -1.35 8.97
N GLY A 9 -19.40 -2.04 10.11
CA GLY A 9 -18.26 -2.63 10.83
C GLY A 9 -17.38 -1.58 11.52
N GLN A 10 -16.78 -1.92 12.67
CA GLN A 10 -15.80 -1.07 13.37
C GLN A 10 -14.62 -1.86 13.95
N ASP A 11 -14.44 -3.11 13.51
CA ASP A 11 -13.50 -4.05 14.13
C ASP A 11 -12.06 -3.56 14.05
N ILE A 12 -11.68 -2.91 12.94
CA ILE A 12 -10.32 -2.36 12.77
C ILE A 12 -10.06 -1.21 13.75
N PHE A 13 -11.04 -0.33 14.00
CA PHE A 13 -10.89 0.77 14.96
C PHE A 13 -10.81 0.26 16.41
N LEU A 14 -11.64 -0.72 16.75
CA LEU A 14 -11.61 -1.38 18.06
C LEU A 14 -10.29 -2.12 18.28
N ALA A 15 -9.80 -2.84 17.26
CA ALA A 15 -8.50 -3.50 17.31
C ALA A 15 -7.34 -2.49 17.44
N ALA A 16 -7.38 -1.38 16.70
CA ALA A 16 -6.38 -0.31 16.82
C ALA A 16 -6.38 0.33 18.20
N GLN A 17 -7.55 0.59 18.79
CA GLN A 17 -7.69 1.13 20.15
C GLN A 17 -7.18 0.15 21.22
N ALA A 18 -7.34 -1.16 21.00
CA ALA A 18 -6.86 -2.20 21.90
C ALA A 18 -5.34 -2.45 21.83
N THR A 19 -4.61 -1.75 20.96
CA THR A 19 -3.15 -1.87 20.90
C THR A 19 -2.46 -1.19 22.07
N ASN A 20 -1.25 -1.64 22.40
CA ASN A 20 -0.43 -1.05 23.47
C ASN A 20 0.54 0.03 22.95
N GLY A 21 0.25 0.64 21.79
CA GLY A 21 1.14 1.58 21.11
C GLY A 21 2.35 0.91 20.44
N ILE A 22 3.42 1.68 20.23
CA ILE A 22 4.63 1.21 19.53
C ILE A 22 5.58 0.52 20.51
N GLY A 23 5.69 -0.81 20.41
CA GLY A 23 6.62 -1.65 21.14
C GLY A 23 7.71 -2.27 20.26
N ASN A 24 8.32 -3.35 20.74
CA ASN A 24 9.40 -4.05 20.03
C ASN A 24 8.90 -4.74 18.75
N THR A 25 7.69 -5.29 18.77
CA THR A 25 7.07 -5.94 17.62
C THR A 25 6.81 -4.95 16.49
N GLU A 26 6.24 -3.79 16.82
CA GLU A 26 5.93 -2.72 15.86
C GLU A 26 7.21 -2.13 15.29
N LYS A 27 8.25 -1.94 16.11
CA LYS A 27 9.58 -1.51 15.64
C LYS A 27 10.20 -2.53 14.69
N ALA A 28 10.10 -3.83 14.98
CA ALA A 28 10.58 -4.88 14.08
C ALA A 28 9.79 -4.89 12.75
N ALA A 29 8.48 -4.69 12.81
CA ALA A 29 7.65 -4.54 11.61
C ALA A 29 8.06 -3.31 10.77
N LEU A 30 8.31 -2.16 11.40
CA LEU A 30 8.81 -0.96 10.71
C LEU A 30 10.17 -1.20 10.04
N LEU A 31 11.09 -1.92 10.71
CA LEU A 31 12.37 -2.30 10.11
C LEU A 31 12.18 -3.22 8.89
N ASN A 32 11.24 -4.16 8.95
CA ASN A 32 10.91 -5.02 7.82
C ASN A 32 10.31 -4.22 6.65
N LEU A 33 9.42 -3.26 6.92
CA LEU A 33 8.86 -2.37 5.90
C LEU A 33 9.96 -1.54 5.22
N ALA A 34 10.87 -0.96 6.01
CA ALA A 34 12.01 -0.22 5.48
C ALA A 34 12.92 -1.12 4.62
N LYS A 35 13.13 -2.37 5.05
CA LYS A 35 13.90 -3.36 4.28
C LYS A 35 13.21 -3.72 2.96
N LEU A 36 11.89 -3.92 2.97
CA LEU A 36 11.10 -4.20 1.75
C LEU A 36 11.19 -3.05 0.74
N SER A 37 11.14 -1.79 1.20
CA SER A 37 11.31 -0.62 0.32
C SER A 37 12.70 -0.59 -0.33
N ARG A 38 13.75 -0.66 0.49
CA ARG A 38 15.14 -0.56 0.05
C ARG A 38 15.56 -1.73 -0.85
N ASP A 39 15.25 -2.95 -0.42
CA ASP A 39 15.71 -4.17 -1.10
C ASP A 39 14.78 -4.58 -2.25
N GLY A 40 13.59 -3.96 -2.33
CA GLY A 40 12.59 -4.14 -3.38
C GLY A 40 12.62 -3.02 -4.42
N PHE A 41 11.69 -2.06 -4.31
CA PHE A 41 11.48 -1.03 -5.34
C PHE A 41 12.73 -0.19 -5.62
N GLU A 42 13.39 0.33 -4.59
CA GLU A 42 14.58 1.16 -4.79
C GLU A 42 15.71 0.41 -5.48
N LYS A 43 15.92 -0.85 -5.09
CA LYS A 43 16.94 -1.71 -5.68
C LYS A 43 16.66 -1.94 -7.17
N VAL A 44 15.43 -2.32 -7.53
CA VAL A 44 15.05 -2.55 -8.93
C VAL A 44 15.25 -1.30 -9.77
N MET A 45 14.85 -0.12 -9.27
CA MET A 45 15.03 1.16 -9.97
C MET A 45 16.51 1.48 -10.19
N LYS A 46 17.36 1.32 -9.16
CA LYS A 46 18.80 1.63 -9.20
C LYS A 46 19.58 0.64 -10.07
N ASP A 47 19.38 -0.66 -9.86
CA ASP A 47 20.12 -1.73 -10.55
C ASP A 47 19.86 -1.70 -12.06
N ASN A 48 18.63 -1.38 -12.47
CA ASN A 48 18.24 -1.31 -13.88
C ASN A 48 18.30 0.11 -14.46
N ARG A 49 18.69 1.11 -13.65
CA ARG A 49 18.80 2.53 -14.05
C ARG A 49 17.50 3.05 -14.68
N LEU A 50 16.36 2.74 -14.05
CA LEU A 50 15.03 3.10 -14.53
C LEU A 50 14.66 4.52 -14.10
N ASP A 51 14.00 5.25 -14.99
CA ASP A 51 13.41 6.56 -14.68
C ASP A 51 12.04 6.44 -14.00
N ALA A 52 11.27 5.38 -14.31
CA ALA A 52 9.95 5.11 -13.74
C ALA A 52 9.56 3.63 -13.81
N LEU A 53 8.63 3.22 -12.95
CA LEU A 53 7.91 1.94 -13.04
C LEU A 53 6.45 2.22 -13.45
N VAL A 54 5.93 1.45 -14.40
CA VAL A 54 4.55 1.54 -14.85
C VAL A 54 3.87 0.20 -14.61
N THR A 55 2.75 0.22 -13.90
CA THR A 55 1.90 -0.96 -13.70
C THR A 55 0.49 -0.67 -14.19
N PRO A 56 -0.21 -1.69 -14.73
CA PRO A 56 -1.66 -1.64 -14.78
C PRO A 56 -2.21 -1.54 -13.34
N SER A 57 -3.19 -0.68 -13.12
CA SER A 57 -4.00 -0.58 -11.91
C SER A 57 -3.22 -0.19 -10.67
N ALA A 58 -3.86 -0.39 -9.52
CA ALA A 58 -3.36 -0.02 -8.20
C ALA A 58 -2.46 -1.09 -7.56
N ASP A 59 -2.04 -2.13 -8.29
CA ASP A 59 -1.30 -3.27 -7.69
C ASP A 59 0.06 -2.86 -7.10
N ALA A 60 0.70 -1.83 -7.66
CA ALA A 60 1.94 -1.27 -7.12
C ALA A 60 1.72 -0.27 -5.96
N ALA A 61 0.47 0.14 -5.68
CA ALA A 61 0.18 1.17 -4.70
C ALA A 61 0.74 0.86 -3.29
N PRO A 62 0.67 -0.38 -2.76
CA PRO A 62 1.26 -0.70 -1.46
C PRO A 62 2.77 -0.51 -1.43
N VAL A 63 3.47 -0.87 -2.51
CA VAL A 63 4.93 -0.72 -2.61
C VAL A 63 5.33 0.75 -2.55
N LEU A 64 4.62 1.60 -3.29
CA LEU A 64 4.84 3.05 -3.31
C LEU A 64 4.49 3.69 -1.97
N ALA A 65 3.38 3.27 -1.35
CA ALA A 65 2.92 3.79 -0.06
C ALA A 65 3.87 3.44 1.10
N ILE A 66 4.41 2.22 1.13
CA ILE A 66 5.37 1.78 2.16
C ILE A 66 6.65 2.62 2.10
N GLY A 67 7.16 2.88 0.91
CA GLY A 67 8.39 3.66 0.71
C GLY A 67 8.19 5.19 0.67
N GLY A 68 6.94 5.66 0.59
CA GLY A 68 6.64 7.08 0.45
C GLY A 68 7.04 7.67 -0.91
N PHE A 69 6.98 6.88 -1.97
CA PHE A 69 7.39 7.28 -3.32
C PHE A 69 6.28 8.01 -4.09
N PRO A 70 6.63 8.94 -5.00
CA PRO A 70 5.63 9.60 -5.84
C PRO A 70 4.98 8.61 -6.81
N ALA A 71 3.69 8.80 -7.08
CA ALA A 71 2.90 7.99 -8.00
C ALA A 71 1.91 8.88 -8.78
N ILE A 72 1.65 8.54 -10.04
CA ILE A 72 0.64 9.19 -10.87
C ILE A 72 -0.19 8.14 -11.59
N ASN A 73 -1.52 8.30 -11.58
CA ASN A 73 -2.45 7.46 -12.33
C ASN A 73 -2.89 8.20 -13.59
N VAL A 74 -2.75 7.55 -14.74
CA VAL A 74 -3.20 8.06 -16.05
C VAL A 74 -4.17 7.04 -16.64
N PRO A 75 -5.38 7.45 -17.09
CA PRO A 75 -6.32 6.52 -17.73
C PRO A 75 -5.68 5.84 -18.95
N ALA A 76 -5.49 4.53 -18.88
CA ALA A 76 -4.83 3.72 -19.91
C ALA A 76 -5.82 3.12 -20.95
N GLY A 77 -7.12 3.40 -20.80
CA GLY A 77 -8.18 2.89 -21.66
C GLY A 77 -9.15 1.95 -20.95
N TYR A 78 -9.82 1.10 -21.74
CA TYR A 78 -10.84 0.16 -21.27
C TYR A 78 -10.42 -1.28 -21.59
N ASN A 79 -10.82 -2.22 -20.73
CA ASN A 79 -10.69 -3.64 -21.05
C ASN A 79 -11.97 -4.17 -21.73
N SER A 80 -11.95 -5.43 -22.19
CA SER A 80 -13.08 -6.07 -22.86
C SER A 80 -14.34 -6.22 -21.99
N LYS A 81 -14.24 -5.98 -20.68
CA LYS A 81 -15.35 -6.02 -19.71
C LYS A 81 -15.91 -4.62 -19.40
N GLY A 82 -15.40 -3.55 -20.03
CA GLY A 82 -15.88 -2.17 -19.85
C GLY A 82 -14.95 -1.30 -19.00
N PRO A 83 -15.48 -0.27 -18.30
CA PRO A 83 -14.74 0.64 -17.40
C PRO A 83 -14.25 -0.06 -16.12
N GLY A 84 -13.46 -1.11 -16.25
CA GLY A 84 -12.67 -1.63 -15.14
C GLY A 84 -11.38 -0.86 -15.01
N CYS A 85 -10.95 -0.57 -13.77
CA CYS A 85 -9.64 -0.01 -13.48
C CYS A 85 -8.57 -0.97 -14.01
N LEU A 86 -8.04 -0.67 -15.20
CA LEU A 86 -6.84 -1.32 -15.72
C LEU A 86 -5.65 -0.97 -14.88
#